data_AF-A0A2M7E1M5-F1
#
_entry.id   AF-A0A2M7E1M5-F1
#
_cell.length_a   1.000
_cell.length_b   1.000
_cell.length_c   1.000
_cell.angle_alpha   90.00
_cell.angle_beta   90.00
_cell.angle_gamma   90.00
#
_symmetry.space_group_name_H-M   'P 1'
#
loop_
_entity.id
_entity.type
_entity.pdbx_description
1 polymer ?
#
loop_
_entity_poly.entity_id
_entity_poly.type
_entity_poly.pdbx_seq_one_letter_code
_entity_poly.pdbx_strand_id
1 'polypeptide(L)'
;MTMKNEIVLYQSDELASRIEVRVELDTVWLNRQQLASLFGRDIKTIGKHINNVFSEGELVKEVVVAKFATTTQHGAIKGKTQILSVEYYNLDVIISVGYRVKSKQGTQFRIWANQVLKDYLLKGYSINQRMNSMEDNVHSLIKKVNSIDLQINSQLLPKQGIFFDGQIFDAWPFVADLIKSSHKSIVLIDNYVDESILLLLSKRKHGVKAIIYTQNLTKQLKLDLQKHNEQYEAIDIKTFTKSHDRFLIIDETVYHIGASLKDLGKKWFAFSKINFRHGQTNEMIARLKE
;
A
#
# COMPACT_ATOMS: atom_id res chain seq x y z
N MET A 1 25.75 38.79 -11.92
CA MET A 1 25.95 39.29 -10.56
C MET A 1 25.85 38.10 -9.62
N THR A 2 26.99 37.65 -9.09
CA THR A 2 27.10 36.52 -8.16
C THR A 2 26.42 36.91 -6.85
N MET A 3 25.36 36.20 -6.47
CA MET A 3 24.74 36.39 -5.16
C MET A 3 25.80 36.10 -4.08
N LYS A 4 26.24 37.14 -3.37
CA LYS A 4 26.97 36.97 -2.13
C LYS A 4 26.00 36.27 -1.17
N ASN A 5 26.32 35.04 -0.80
CA ASN A 5 25.63 34.29 0.24
C ASN A 5 25.87 34.97 1.60
N GLU A 6 25.22 36.11 1.84
CA GLU A 6 25.15 36.75 3.15
C GLU A 6 24.10 36.02 3.99
N ILE A 7 24.50 34.94 4.68
CA ILE A 7 23.69 34.44 5.79
C ILE A 7 23.98 35.33 7.00
N VAL A 8 22.94 36.04 7.44
CA VAL A 8 22.93 36.74 8.73
C VAL A 8 22.92 35.68 9.84
N LEU A 9 24.09 35.38 10.39
CA LEU A 9 24.20 34.58 11.60
C LEU A 9 24.37 35.50 12.81
N TYR A 10 23.33 35.50 13.64
CA TYR A 10 23.27 36.08 14.98
C TYR A 10 23.52 37.60 15.05
N GLN A 11 22.45 38.39 14.88
CA GLN A 11 22.38 39.75 15.39
C GLN A 11 22.00 39.68 16.87
N SER A 12 22.97 39.82 17.78
CA SER A 12 22.63 40.42 19.07
C SER A 12 22.53 41.93 18.85
N ASP A 13 21.52 42.57 19.43
CA ASP A 13 21.29 44.02 19.35
C ASP A 13 22.53 44.87 19.75
N GLU A 14 23.56 44.28 20.35
CA GLU A 14 24.80 44.95 20.79
C GLU A 14 26.05 44.69 19.92
N LEU A 15 26.02 43.82 18.90
CA LEU A 15 27.23 43.46 18.13
C LEU A 15 27.05 43.73 16.63
N ALA A 16 27.61 44.86 16.18
CA ALA A 16 27.66 45.29 14.79
C ALA A 16 28.70 44.51 13.92
N SER A 17 29.12 43.30 14.31
CA SER A 17 30.09 42.52 13.55
C SER A 17 29.38 41.55 12.60
N ARG A 18 29.30 41.92 11.30
CA ARG A 18 28.90 40.99 10.24
C ARG A 18 30.04 39.96 10.06
N ILE A 19 29.78 38.70 10.40
CA ILE A 19 30.69 37.60 10.08
C ILE A 19 30.29 37.10 8.69
N GLU A 20 31.21 37.18 7.74
CA GLU A 20 31.01 36.57 6.43
C GLU A 20 31.10 35.06 6.58
N VAL A 21 30.09 34.34 6.10
CA VAL A 21 29.95 32.90 6.31
C VAL A 21 29.99 32.18 4.97
N ARG A 22 30.72 31.07 4.91
CA ARG A 22 30.69 30.18 3.73
C ARG A 22 29.58 29.16 3.91
N VAL A 23 28.76 29.00 2.88
CA VAL A 23 27.65 28.05 2.84
C VAL A 23 27.88 27.10 1.68
N GLU A 24 28.03 25.82 1.98
CA GLU A 24 28.34 24.79 1.00
C GLU A 24 27.88 23.44 1.53
N LEU A 25 27.33 22.58 0.65
CA LEU A 25 26.77 21.26 1.02
C LEU A 25 25.74 21.33 2.17
N ASP A 26 24.80 22.28 2.08
CA ASP A 26 23.74 22.52 3.08
C ASP A 26 24.22 22.72 4.52
N THR A 27 25.48 23.09 4.70
CA THR A 27 26.04 23.44 6.00
C THR A 27 26.83 24.75 5.95
N VAL A 28 27.11 25.26 7.14
CA VAL A 28 27.83 26.51 7.38
C VAL A 28 29.26 26.18 7.78
N TRP A 29 30.21 26.87 7.15
CA TRP A 29 31.64 26.67 7.37
C TRP A 29 32.28 27.93 7.92
N LEU A 30 32.94 27.80 9.08
CA LEU A 30 33.70 28.87 9.72
C LEU A 30 35.13 28.43 10.01
N ASN A 31 36.10 29.31 9.83
CA ASN A 31 37.47 29.11 10.30
C ASN A 31 37.63 29.55 11.77
N ARG A 32 38.79 29.28 12.38
CA ARG A 32 39.05 29.59 13.80
C ARG A 32 38.97 31.09 14.12
N GLN A 33 39.29 31.96 13.16
CA GLN A 33 39.20 33.42 13.34
C GLN A 33 37.73 33.85 13.41
N GLN A 34 36.89 33.33 12.52
CA GLN A 34 35.46 33.63 12.50
C GLN A 34 34.76 33.08 13.74
N LEU A 35 35.11 31.87 14.19
CA LEU A 35 34.63 31.31 15.46
C LEU A 35 35.03 32.15 16.68
N ALA A 36 36.27 32.68 16.69
CA ALA A 36 36.74 33.58 17.73
C ALA A 36 35.92 34.87 17.79
N SER A 37 35.63 35.47 16.63
CA SER A 37 34.75 36.63 16.51
C SER A 37 33.31 36.32 16.93
N LEU A 38 32.75 35.18 16.48
CA LEU A 38 31.37 34.75 16.77
C LEU A 38 31.15 34.60 18.28
N PHE A 39 32.07 33.94 18.97
CA PHE A 39 31.93 33.64 20.39
C PHE A 39 32.65 34.63 21.31
N GLY A 40 33.25 35.70 20.77
CA GLY A 40 33.95 36.73 21.57
C GLY A 40 35.07 36.15 22.43
N ARG A 41 35.90 35.26 21.87
CA ARG A 41 37.01 34.61 22.57
C ARG A 41 38.26 34.50 21.70
N ASP A 42 39.40 34.35 22.34
CA ASP A 42 40.69 34.21 21.64
C ASP A 42 40.74 32.94 20.78
N ILE A 43 41.42 33.03 19.64
CA ILE A 43 41.64 31.93 18.68
C ILE A 43 42.30 30.71 19.36
N LYS A 44 43.15 30.95 20.36
CA LYS A 44 43.79 29.90 21.17
C LYS A 44 42.75 29.12 21.97
N THR A 45 41.83 29.82 22.62
CA THR A 45 40.73 29.23 23.40
C THR A 45 39.78 28.45 22.52
N ILE A 46 39.40 28.99 21.37
CA ILE A 46 38.60 28.28 20.37
C ILE A 46 39.32 27.01 19.90
N GLY A 47 40.62 27.10 19.61
CA GLY A 47 41.43 25.94 19.25
C GLY A 47 41.45 24.84 20.31
N LYS A 48 41.56 25.23 21.58
CA LYS A 48 41.47 24.29 22.70
C LYS A 48 40.12 23.57 22.70
N HIS A 49 39.02 24.30 22.54
CA HIS A 49 37.69 23.68 22.50
C HIS A 49 37.51 22.75 21.30
N ILE A 50 37.97 23.13 20.10
CA ILE A 50 37.95 22.26 18.91
C ILE A 50 38.75 20.99 19.15
N ASN A 51 39.97 21.11 19.69
CA ASN A 51 40.79 19.93 19.99
C ASN A 51 40.10 19.01 21.01
N ASN A 52 39.46 19.59 22.04
CA ASN A 52 38.71 18.83 23.02
C ASN A 52 37.53 18.07 22.40
N VAL A 53 36.76 18.71 21.50
CA VAL A 53 35.66 18.07 20.76
C VAL A 53 36.13 16.80 20.06
N PHE A 54 37.30 16.84 19.42
CA PHE A 54 37.87 15.65 18.75
C PHE A 54 38.47 14.65 19.73
N SER A 55 39.20 15.10 20.75
CA SER A 55 39.83 14.19 21.72
C SER A 55 38.82 13.45 22.59
N GLU A 56 37.67 14.07 22.86
CA GLU A 56 36.56 13.46 23.60
C GLU A 56 35.70 12.56 22.71
N GLY A 57 35.97 12.50 21.40
CA GLY A 57 35.22 11.68 20.44
C GLY A 57 33.82 12.19 20.15
N GLU A 58 33.51 13.47 20.43
CA GLU A 58 32.20 14.05 20.16
C GLU A 58 31.93 14.13 18.65
N LEU A 59 32.96 14.44 17.85
CA LEU A 59 32.90 14.53 16.40
C LEU A 59 34.11 13.86 15.74
N VAL A 60 33.92 13.37 14.51
CA VAL A 60 34.98 12.76 13.69
C VAL A 60 35.57 13.82 12.75
N LYS A 61 36.86 14.12 12.89
CA LYS A 61 37.53 15.25 12.22
C LYS A 61 37.38 15.22 10.70
N GLU A 62 37.46 14.03 10.11
CA GLU A 62 37.43 13.81 8.66
C GLU A 62 36.11 14.21 8.01
N VAL A 63 35.02 14.25 8.79
CA VAL A 63 33.66 14.56 8.31
C VAL A 63 33.33 16.05 8.47
N VAL A 64 33.87 16.69 9.51
CA VAL A 64 33.45 18.02 9.95
C VAL A 64 34.48 19.12 9.68
N VAL A 65 35.65 18.76 9.14
CA VAL A 65 36.74 19.71 8.81
C VAL A 65 37.04 19.67 7.32
N ALA A 66 36.97 20.84 6.68
CA ALA A 66 37.38 21.03 5.30
C ALA A 66 38.59 21.96 5.21
N LYS A 67 39.45 21.73 4.23
CA LYS A 67 40.59 22.61 3.92
C LYS A 67 40.26 23.42 2.67
N PHE A 68 40.14 24.73 2.84
CA PHE A 68 39.90 25.65 1.72
C PHE A 68 41.15 26.46 1.41
N ALA A 69 41.40 26.67 0.12
CA ALA A 69 42.50 27.48 -0.35
C ALA A 69 42.16 28.96 -0.18
N THR A 70 42.95 29.68 0.62
CA THR A 70 42.78 31.11 0.88
C THR A 70 44.02 31.85 0.39
N THR A 71 43.82 32.81 -0.51
CA THR A 71 44.89 33.66 -1.02
C THR A 71 45.19 34.76 0.00
N THR A 72 46.41 34.80 0.51
CA THR A 72 46.89 35.79 1.49
C THR A 72 48.11 36.52 0.94
N GLN A 73 48.43 37.72 1.43
CA GLN A 73 49.69 38.36 1.03
C GLN A 73 50.89 37.57 1.58
N HIS A 74 51.93 37.47 0.76
CA HIS A 74 53.17 36.80 1.12
C HIS A 74 53.86 37.60 2.23
N GLY A 75 54.09 36.98 3.39
CA GLY A 75 54.60 37.67 4.59
C GLY A 75 56.02 38.23 4.48
N ALA A 76 56.76 37.88 3.42
CA ALA A 76 58.15 38.30 3.21
C ALA A 76 58.33 39.20 1.96
N ILE A 77 57.35 39.24 1.05
CA ILE A 77 57.48 39.95 -0.23
C ILE A 77 56.22 40.80 -0.46
N LYS A 78 56.38 42.11 -0.34
CA LYS A 78 55.30 43.08 -0.57
C LYS A 78 54.83 42.98 -2.03
N GLY A 79 53.53 42.71 -2.23
CA GLY A 79 52.91 42.63 -3.56
C GLY A 79 52.82 41.22 -4.17
N LYS A 80 53.37 40.17 -3.54
CA LYS A 80 53.09 38.78 -3.92
C LYS A 80 52.00 38.17 -3.04
N THR A 81 51.18 37.30 -3.60
CA THR A 81 50.20 36.51 -2.87
C THR A 81 50.67 35.05 -2.73
N GLN A 82 50.24 34.39 -1.66
CA GLN A 82 50.47 32.98 -1.39
C GLN A 82 49.13 32.30 -1.10
N ILE A 83 48.96 31.07 -1.58
CA ILE A 83 47.76 30.26 -1.31
C ILE A 83 48.04 29.43 -0.06
N LEU A 84 47.28 29.69 1.00
CA LEU A 84 47.33 28.91 2.24
C LEU A 84 46.08 28.02 2.32
N SER A 85 46.30 26.75 2.65
CA SER A 85 45.22 25.84 3.01
C SER A 85 44.76 26.14 4.44
N VAL A 86 43.58 26.71 4.62
CA VAL A 86 42.99 27.04 5.92
C VAL A 86 41.92 26.01 6.29
N GLU A 87 41.93 25.54 7.53
CA GLU A 87 40.89 24.66 8.06
C GLU A 87 39.61 25.46 8.38
N TYR A 88 38.48 24.89 7.94
CA TYR A 88 37.13 25.35 8.24
C TYR A 88 36.35 24.21 8.89
N TYR A 89 35.44 24.58 9.77
CA TYR A 89 34.66 23.68 10.58
C TYR A 89 33.17 23.88 10.29
N ASN A 90 32.45 22.78 10.13
CA ASN A 90 31.04 22.78 9.79
C ASN A 90 30.15 23.22 10.97
N LEU A 91 28.83 23.22 10.75
CA LEU A 91 27.84 23.60 11.77
C LEU A 91 27.93 22.77 13.06
N ASP A 92 28.26 21.48 12.98
CA ASP A 92 28.33 20.61 14.15
C ASP A 92 29.43 21.07 15.11
N VAL A 93 30.62 21.36 14.58
CA VAL A 93 31.73 21.89 15.39
C VAL A 93 31.37 23.27 15.96
N ILE A 94 30.70 24.12 15.17
CA ILE A 94 30.26 25.45 15.62
C ILE A 94 29.32 25.30 16.83
N ILE A 95 28.36 24.37 16.76
CA ILE A 95 27.42 24.07 17.85
C ILE A 95 28.19 23.54 19.07
N SER A 96 29.00 22.50 18.93
CA SER A 96 29.78 21.90 20.02
C SER A 96 30.66 22.94 20.73
N VAL A 97 31.38 23.77 19.97
CA VAL A 97 32.19 24.86 20.53
C VAL A 97 31.31 25.90 21.23
N GLY A 98 30.19 26.29 20.63
CA GLY A 98 29.26 27.27 21.22
C GLY A 98 28.70 26.85 22.59
N TYR A 99 28.49 25.55 22.80
CA TYR A 99 28.09 25.01 24.10
C TYR A 99 29.23 25.00 25.13
N ARG A 100 30.49 24.90 24.69
CA ARG A 100 31.69 24.81 25.55
C ARG A 100 32.30 26.18 25.88
N VAL A 101 32.01 27.21 25.09
CA VAL A 101 32.55 28.56 25.31
C VAL A 101 31.81 29.30 26.42
N LYS A 102 32.58 29.77 27.41
CA LYS A 102 32.10 30.67 28.47
C LYS A 102 32.27 32.13 28.04
N SER A 103 31.28 32.73 27.38
CA SER A 103 31.25 34.16 27.04
C SER A 103 29.81 34.67 26.98
N LYS A 104 29.60 36.01 26.96
CA LYS A 104 28.26 36.60 26.78
C LYS A 104 27.65 36.13 25.45
N GLN A 105 28.44 36.12 24.39
CA GLN A 105 28.08 35.65 23.06
C GLN A 105 27.74 34.14 23.07
N GLY A 106 28.55 33.32 23.74
CA GLY A 106 28.27 31.88 23.88
C GLY A 106 26.96 31.61 24.64
N THR A 107 26.67 32.39 25.70
CA THR A 107 25.39 32.29 26.42
C THR A 107 24.21 32.61 25.52
N GLN A 108 24.30 33.68 24.75
CA GLN A 108 23.21 34.05 23.85
C GLN A 108 23.05 33.06 22.69
N PHE A 109 24.15 32.55 22.13
CA PHE A 109 24.11 31.47 21.15
C PHE A 109 23.35 30.26 21.68
N ARG A 110 23.60 29.85 22.93
CA ARG A 110 22.87 28.73 23.56
C ARG A 110 21.39 29.04 23.78
N ILE A 111 21.04 30.26 24.18
CA ILE A 111 19.64 30.67 24.33
C ILE A 111 18.92 30.54 22.99
N TRP A 112 19.52 31.11 21.94
CA TRP A 112 19.00 31.04 20.58
C TRP A 112 18.90 29.60 20.07
N ALA A 113 19.96 28.80 20.20
CA ALA A 113 19.99 27.41 19.74
C ALA A 113 18.93 26.55 20.46
N ASN A 114 18.76 26.73 21.77
CA ASN A 114 17.72 26.05 22.53
C ASN A 114 16.31 26.46 22.10
N GLN A 115 16.09 27.74 21.79
CA GLN A 115 14.79 28.22 21.28
C GLN A 115 14.47 27.58 19.92
N VAL A 116 15.44 27.59 19.00
CA VAL A 116 15.30 26.96 17.68
C VAL A 116 14.98 25.46 17.84
N LEU A 117 15.74 24.74 18.67
CA LEU A 117 15.49 23.32 18.94
C LEU A 117 14.08 23.08 19.50
N LYS A 118 13.66 23.89 20.48
CA LYS A 118 12.32 23.79 21.07
C LYS A 118 11.22 24.02 20.05
N ASP A 119 11.37 25.02 19.18
CA ASP A 119 10.39 25.33 18.13
C ASP A 119 10.28 24.19 17.12
N TYR A 120 11.40 23.59 16.72
CA TYR A 120 11.39 22.42 15.83
C TYR A 120 10.78 21.18 16.48
N LEU A 121 11.05 20.92 17.76
CA LEU A 121 10.44 19.81 18.50
C LEU A 121 8.92 19.98 18.64
N LEU A 122 8.45 21.19 18.98
CA LEU A 122 7.02 21.48 19.09
C LEU A 122 6.31 21.37 17.74
N LYS A 123 6.88 21.95 16.68
CA LYS A 123 6.34 21.82 15.32
C LYS A 123 6.31 20.35 14.87
N GLY A 124 7.37 19.60 15.13
CA GLY A 124 7.45 18.17 14.84
C GLY A 124 6.37 17.37 15.57
N TYR A 125 6.14 17.66 16.85
CA TYR A 125 5.05 17.05 17.63
C TYR A 125 3.68 17.35 17.03
N SER A 126 3.40 18.61 16.68
CA SER A 126 2.13 19.01 16.05
C SER A 126 1.91 18.33 14.68
N ILE A 127 2.96 18.19 13.87
CA ILE A 127 2.90 17.49 12.58
C ILE A 127 2.59 16.00 12.78
N ASN A 128 3.29 15.34 13.71
CA ASN A 128 3.06 13.92 14.01
C ASN A 128 1.64 13.68 14.54
N GLN A 129 1.12 14.53 15.42
CA GLN A 129 -0.25 14.41 15.92
C GLN A 129 -1.28 14.52 14.79
N ARG A 130 -1.07 15.46 13.85
CA ARG A 130 -1.91 15.61 12.66
C ARG A 130 -1.83 14.40 11.75
N MET A 131 -0.64 13.82 11.56
CA MET A 131 -0.43 12.62 10.75
C MET A 131 -1.17 11.41 11.33
N ASN A 132 -1.04 11.15 12.63
CA ASN A 132 -1.76 10.06 13.30
C ASN A 132 -3.29 10.22 13.14
N SER A 133 -3.81 11.45 13.29
CA SER A 133 -5.23 11.72 13.10
C SER A 133 -5.71 11.47 11.66
N MET A 134 -4.84 11.72 10.67
CA MET A 134 -5.13 11.41 9.28
C MET A 134 -5.14 9.90 9.02
N GLU A 135 -4.21 9.16 9.59
CA GLU A 135 -4.15 7.69 9.50
C GLU A 135 -5.41 7.05 10.09
N ASP A 136 -5.85 7.49 11.27
CA ASP A 136 -7.08 7.02 11.90
C ASP A 136 -8.31 7.30 11.02
N ASN A 137 -8.37 8.50 10.43
CA ASN A 137 -9.45 8.87 9.50
C ASN A 137 -9.44 7.97 8.26
N VAL A 138 -8.27 7.71 7.65
CA VAL A 138 -8.13 6.81 6.50
C VAL A 138 -8.55 5.39 6.86
N HIS A 139 -8.12 4.87 8.01
CA HIS A 139 -8.56 3.56 8.50
C HIS A 139 -10.08 3.49 8.69
N SER A 140 -10.69 4.56 9.21
CA SER A 140 -12.14 4.65 9.37
C SER A 140 -12.88 4.65 8.02
N LEU A 141 -12.32 5.32 7.01
CA LEU A 141 -12.87 5.35 5.65
C LEU A 141 -12.78 3.97 4.99
N ILE A 142 -11.64 3.29 5.09
CA ILE A 142 -11.47 1.93 4.57
C ILE A 142 -12.50 0.97 5.19
N LYS A 143 -12.71 1.05 6.52
CA LYS A 143 -13.74 0.24 7.18
C LYS A 143 -15.15 0.52 6.64
N LYS A 144 -15.49 1.79 6.39
CA LYS A 144 -16.79 2.16 5.81
C LYS A 144 -16.93 1.65 4.37
N VAL A 145 -15.90 1.78 3.53
CA VAL A 145 -15.90 1.25 2.16
C VAL A 145 -16.11 -0.26 2.17
N ASN A 146 -15.34 -1.00 2.97
CA ASN A 146 -15.51 -2.46 3.09
C ASN A 146 -16.92 -2.84 3.57
N SER A 147 -17.52 -2.06 4.47
CA SER A 147 -18.91 -2.31 4.90
C SER A 147 -19.93 -2.09 3.77
N ILE A 148 -19.68 -1.14 2.87
CA ILE A 148 -20.51 -0.90 1.68
C ILE A 148 -20.34 -2.07 0.70
N ASP A 149 -19.11 -2.54 0.47
CA ASP A 149 -18.85 -3.71 -0.39
C ASP A 149 -19.56 -4.97 0.14
N LEU A 150 -19.56 -5.18 1.45
CA LEU A 150 -20.30 -6.28 2.08
C LEU A 150 -21.82 -6.11 1.92
N GLN A 151 -22.35 -4.89 2.06
CA GLN A 151 -23.78 -4.62 1.88
C GLN A 151 -24.23 -4.80 0.43
N ILE A 152 -23.45 -4.34 -0.56
CA ILE A 152 -23.75 -4.50 -1.98
C ILE A 152 -23.74 -5.98 -2.40
N ASN A 153 -22.81 -6.78 -1.88
CA ASN A 153 -22.71 -8.20 -2.23
C ASN A 153 -23.70 -9.11 -1.50
N SER A 154 -24.33 -8.63 -0.41
CA SER A 154 -25.27 -9.44 0.37
C SER A 154 -26.66 -9.61 -0.26
N GLN A 155 -27.02 -8.84 -1.30
CA GLN A 155 -28.39 -8.81 -1.81
C GLN A 155 -28.60 -9.35 -3.23
N LEU A 156 -27.54 -9.60 -4.00
CA LEU A 156 -27.67 -10.15 -5.35
C LEU A 156 -26.49 -11.09 -5.65
N LEU A 157 -26.80 -12.35 -5.96
CA LEU A 157 -25.84 -13.28 -6.56
C LEU A 157 -25.15 -12.60 -7.76
N PRO A 158 -23.82 -12.72 -7.90
CA PRO A 158 -23.09 -12.04 -8.97
C PRO A 158 -23.68 -12.44 -10.33
N LYS A 159 -23.87 -11.44 -11.21
CA LYS A 159 -24.45 -11.67 -12.55
C LYS A 159 -23.44 -12.28 -13.52
N GLN A 160 -22.15 -12.13 -13.27
CA GLN A 160 -21.07 -12.70 -14.08
C GLN A 160 -19.80 -12.78 -13.25
N GLY A 161 -18.87 -13.66 -13.61
CA GLY A 161 -17.59 -13.78 -12.93
C GLY A 161 -16.70 -14.86 -13.53
N ILE A 162 -15.46 -14.90 -13.05
CA ILE A 162 -14.45 -15.91 -13.40
C ILE A 162 -13.99 -16.56 -12.10
N PHE A 163 -13.98 -17.88 -12.07
CA PHE A 163 -13.28 -18.65 -11.06
C PHE A 163 -11.94 -19.10 -11.63
N PHE A 164 -10.89 -18.99 -10.81
CA PHE A 164 -9.52 -19.37 -11.12
C PHE A 164 -9.20 -20.79 -10.66
N ASP A 165 -8.03 -21.28 -11.06
CA ASP A 165 -7.54 -22.62 -10.75
C ASP A 165 -7.46 -22.86 -9.24
N GLY A 166 -7.97 -24.00 -8.78
CA GLY A 166 -7.99 -24.38 -7.36
C GLY A 166 -9.13 -23.79 -6.52
N GLN A 167 -9.98 -22.91 -7.08
CA GLN A 167 -11.12 -22.31 -6.36
C GLN A 167 -12.34 -23.23 -6.22
N ILE A 168 -12.10 -24.51 -5.89
CA ILE A 168 -13.14 -25.52 -5.69
C ILE A 168 -14.06 -25.10 -4.54
N PHE A 169 -13.48 -24.62 -3.43
CA PHE A 169 -14.23 -24.21 -2.24
C PHE A 169 -14.99 -22.89 -2.39
N ASP A 170 -14.77 -22.13 -3.48
CA ASP A 170 -15.57 -20.94 -3.81
C ASP A 170 -16.65 -21.26 -4.85
N ALA A 171 -16.29 -22.02 -5.88
CA ALA A 171 -17.18 -22.36 -7.00
C ALA A 171 -18.34 -23.27 -6.58
N TRP A 172 -18.08 -24.26 -5.72
CA TRP A 172 -19.11 -25.19 -5.26
C TRP A 172 -20.19 -24.53 -4.39
N PRO A 173 -19.85 -23.74 -3.36
CA PRO A 173 -20.85 -22.99 -2.61
C PRO A 173 -21.67 -22.04 -3.47
N PHE A 174 -21.04 -21.35 -4.42
CA PHE A 174 -21.74 -20.47 -5.36
C PHE A 174 -22.87 -21.20 -6.11
N VAL A 175 -22.56 -22.34 -6.75
CA VAL A 175 -23.58 -23.13 -7.47
C VAL A 175 -24.59 -23.77 -6.52
N ALA A 176 -24.16 -24.19 -5.33
CA ALA A 176 -25.08 -24.71 -4.31
C ALA A 176 -26.08 -23.64 -3.87
N ASP A 177 -25.66 -22.39 -3.72
CA ASP A 177 -26.55 -21.29 -3.34
C ASP A 177 -27.51 -20.90 -4.48
N LEU A 178 -27.08 -21.00 -5.74
CA LEU A 178 -28.00 -20.92 -6.89
C LEU A 178 -29.10 -21.99 -6.81
N ILE A 179 -28.73 -23.25 -6.55
CA ILE A 179 -29.67 -24.37 -6.43
C ILE A 179 -30.63 -24.17 -5.24
N LYS A 180 -30.13 -23.74 -4.08
CA LYS A 180 -30.96 -23.42 -2.90
C LYS A 180 -31.90 -22.25 -3.14
N SER A 181 -31.56 -21.33 -4.05
CA SER A 181 -32.39 -20.16 -4.36
C SER A 181 -33.63 -20.47 -5.22
N SER A 182 -33.72 -21.67 -5.80
CA SER A 182 -34.84 -22.11 -6.64
C SER A 182 -36.15 -22.27 -5.87
N HIS A 183 -37.28 -21.96 -6.51
CA HIS A 183 -38.62 -22.09 -5.92
C HIS A 183 -39.59 -22.99 -6.70
N LYS A 184 -39.36 -23.21 -8.01
CA LYS A 184 -40.25 -23.96 -8.90
C LYS A 184 -39.53 -25.11 -9.58
N SER A 185 -38.43 -24.83 -10.28
CA SER A 185 -37.73 -25.84 -11.08
C SER A 185 -36.26 -25.53 -11.32
N ILE A 186 -35.48 -26.59 -11.46
CA ILE A 186 -34.07 -26.55 -11.88
C ILE A 186 -33.95 -27.39 -13.15
N VAL A 187 -33.36 -26.82 -14.19
CA VAL A 187 -32.97 -27.56 -15.40
C VAL A 187 -31.47 -27.41 -15.60
N LEU A 188 -30.75 -28.52 -15.56
CA LEU A 188 -29.32 -28.57 -15.81
C LEU A 188 -29.06 -29.16 -17.19
N ILE A 189 -28.27 -28.48 -18.00
CA ILE A 189 -27.74 -28.99 -19.27
C ILE A 189 -26.23 -29.11 -19.10
N ASP A 190 -25.74 -30.34 -19.01
CA ASP A 190 -24.31 -30.63 -18.88
C ASP A 190 -23.98 -31.99 -19.51
N ASN A 191 -23.04 -31.99 -20.44
CA ASN A 191 -22.63 -33.19 -21.17
C ASN A 191 -21.91 -34.21 -20.29
N TYR A 192 -21.41 -33.81 -19.12
CA TYR A 192 -20.65 -34.68 -18.22
C TYR A 192 -21.13 -34.56 -16.78
N VAL A 193 -22.00 -35.50 -16.37
CA VAL A 193 -22.63 -35.54 -15.05
C VAL A 193 -22.22 -36.82 -14.31
N ASP A 194 -21.94 -36.70 -13.01
CA ASP A 194 -21.66 -37.81 -12.10
C ASP A 194 -22.48 -37.70 -10.80
N GLU A 195 -22.23 -38.59 -9.83
CA GLU A 195 -22.93 -38.65 -8.54
C GLU A 195 -22.86 -37.33 -7.74
N SER A 196 -21.79 -36.55 -7.91
CA SER A 196 -21.60 -35.30 -7.17
C SER A 196 -22.67 -34.26 -7.51
N ILE A 197 -23.18 -34.32 -8.75
CA ILE A 197 -24.25 -33.43 -9.22
C ILE A 197 -25.60 -33.84 -8.66
N LEU A 198 -25.85 -35.14 -8.51
CA LEU A 198 -27.07 -35.64 -7.86
C LEU A 198 -27.12 -35.14 -6.41
N LEU A 199 -26.00 -35.28 -5.69
CA LEU A 199 -25.86 -34.77 -4.33
C LEU A 199 -25.97 -33.24 -4.25
N LEU A 200 -25.51 -32.52 -5.28
CA LEU A 200 -25.66 -31.06 -5.33
C LEU A 200 -27.13 -30.66 -5.49
N LEU A 201 -27.86 -31.34 -6.38
CA LEU A 201 -29.27 -31.08 -6.63
C LEU A 201 -30.19 -31.54 -5.50
N SER A 202 -29.76 -32.44 -4.61
CA SER A 202 -30.51 -32.80 -3.40
C SER A 202 -30.60 -31.65 -2.39
N LYS A 203 -29.73 -30.61 -2.50
CA LYS A 203 -29.76 -29.40 -1.66
C LYS A 203 -30.85 -28.39 -2.05
N ARG A 204 -31.65 -28.68 -3.09
CA ARG A 204 -32.77 -27.82 -3.51
C ARG A 204 -33.87 -27.75 -2.45
N LYS A 205 -34.74 -26.73 -2.54
CA LYS A 205 -35.90 -26.63 -1.66
C LYS A 205 -36.89 -27.78 -1.95
N HIS A 206 -37.61 -28.19 -0.91
CA HIS A 206 -38.59 -29.25 -1.01
C HIS A 206 -39.69 -28.90 -2.03
N GLY A 207 -40.02 -29.84 -2.93
CA GLY A 207 -41.01 -29.68 -3.99
C GLY A 207 -40.51 -29.02 -5.28
N VAL A 208 -39.22 -28.66 -5.36
CA VAL A 208 -38.63 -28.12 -6.59
C VAL A 208 -38.33 -29.25 -7.57
N LYS A 209 -38.84 -29.16 -8.80
CA LYS A 209 -38.57 -30.16 -9.85
C LYS A 209 -37.15 -30.03 -10.38
N ALA A 210 -36.41 -31.12 -10.50
CA ALA A 210 -35.05 -31.13 -11.04
C ALA A 210 -34.95 -32.04 -12.27
N ILE A 211 -34.47 -31.48 -13.39
CA ILE A 211 -34.26 -32.22 -14.65
C ILE A 211 -32.82 -32.00 -15.11
N ILE A 212 -32.11 -33.07 -15.44
CA ILE A 212 -30.78 -33.04 -16.03
C ILE A 212 -30.86 -33.51 -17.48
N TYR A 213 -30.25 -32.73 -18.38
CA TYR A 213 -30.00 -33.08 -19.76
C TYR A 213 -28.51 -33.33 -19.94
N THR A 214 -28.15 -34.55 -20.33
CA THR A 214 -26.74 -34.95 -20.51
C THR A 214 -26.52 -35.75 -21.78
N GLN A 215 -25.30 -35.77 -22.31
CA GLN A 215 -25.01 -36.38 -23.60
C GLN A 215 -25.19 -37.90 -23.57
N ASN A 216 -24.77 -38.55 -22.48
CA ASN A 216 -24.81 -40.01 -22.35
C ASN A 216 -25.29 -40.42 -20.96
N LEU A 217 -26.26 -41.33 -20.90
CA LEU A 217 -26.73 -41.93 -19.66
C LEU A 217 -26.06 -43.30 -19.50
N THR A 218 -24.95 -43.32 -18.78
CA THR A 218 -24.21 -44.57 -18.51
C THR A 218 -25.00 -45.49 -17.58
N LYS A 219 -24.70 -46.80 -17.62
CA LYS A 219 -25.32 -47.78 -16.71
C LYS A 219 -25.07 -47.44 -15.24
N GLN A 220 -23.87 -46.93 -14.92
CA GLN A 220 -23.50 -46.50 -13.58
C GLN A 220 -24.35 -45.32 -13.12
N LEU A 221 -24.42 -44.23 -13.91
CA LEU A 221 -25.22 -43.06 -13.57
C LEU A 221 -26.72 -43.41 -13.40
N LYS A 222 -27.23 -44.38 -14.17
CA LYS A 222 -28.59 -44.88 -14.01
C LYS A 222 -28.82 -45.56 -12.65
N LEU A 223 -27.85 -46.36 -12.18
CA LEU A 223 -27.90 -46.99 -10.86
C LEU A 223 -27.79 -45.94 -9.74
N ASP A 224 -26.91 -44.95 -9.91
CA ASP A 224 -26.73 -43.86 -8.94
C ASP A 224 -28.00 -43.01 -8.83
N LEU A 225 -28.66 -42.73 -9.96
CA LEU A 225 -29.95 -42.05 -9.99
C LEU A 225 -31.05 -42.83 -9.26
N GLN A 226 -31.11 -44.14 -9.45
CA GLN A 226 -32.08 -45.00 -8.75
C GLN A 226 -31.89 -44.91 -7.24
N LYS A 227 -30.66 -45.10 -6.76
CA LYS A 227 -30.33 -44.98 -5.33
C LYS A 227 -30.63 -43.59 -4.78
N HIS A 228 -30.30 -42.54 -5.54
CA HIS A 228 -30.60 -41.17 -5.15
C HIS A 228 -32.10 -40.96 -4.98
N ASN A 229 -32.92 -41.38 -5.96
CA ASN A 229 -34.38 -41.17 -5.95
C ASN A 229 -35.12 -42.02 -4.90
N GLU A 230 -34.49 -43.07 -4.37
CA GLU A 230 -34.99 -43.82 -3.21
C GLU A 230 -34.80 -43.06 -1.89
N GLN A 231 -33.76 -42.22 -1.79
CA GLN A 231 -33.36 -41.55 -0.55
C GLN A 231 -33.74 -40.06 -0.50
N TYR A 232 -33.80 -39.40 -1.67
CA TYR A 232 -34.02 -37.98 -1.83
C TYR A 232 -35.12 -37.71 -2.85
N GLU A 233 -35.57 -36.47 -2.95
CA GLU A 233 -36.55 -36.08 -3.96
C GLU A 233 -36.08 -36.44 -5.37
N ALA A 234 -36.99 -37.03 -6.15
CA ALA A 234 -36.68 -37.57 -7.47
C ALA A 234 -36.10 -36.52 -8.43
N ILE A 235 -35.04 -36.93 -9.15
CA ILE A 235 -34.44 -36.19 -10.26
C ILE A 235 -34.72 -36.96 -11.55
N ASP A 236 -35.09 -36.24 -12.61
CA ASP A 236 -35.23 -36.81 -13.95
C ASP A 236 -33.96 -36.58 -14.76
N ILE A 237 -33.44 -37.61 -15.42
CA ILE A 237 -32.32 -37.48 -16.37
C ILE A 237 -32.80 -37.85 -17.78
N LYS A 238 -32.49 -36.98 -18.74
CA LYS A 238 -32.76 -37.16 -20.17
C LYS A 238 -31.48 -37.03 -20.98
N THR A 239 -31.39 -37.81 -22.04
CA THR A 239 -30.27 -37.70 -22.99
C THR A 239 -30.51 -36.53 -23.94
N PHE A 240 -29.51 -35.65 -24.10
CA PHE A 240 -29.55 -34.54 -25.03
C PHE A 240 -28.16 -34.28 -25.60
N THR A 241 -28.02 -34.33 -26.92
CA THR A 241 -26.73 -34.25 -27.61
C THR A 241 -26.54 -32.97 -28.42
N LYS A 242 -27.57 -32.11 -28.49
CA LYS A 242 -27.59 -30.91 -29.35
C LYS A 242 -27.00 -29.66 -28.67
N SER A 243 -26.41 -29.76 -27.46
CA SER A 243 -25.74 -28.64 -26.78
C SER A 243 -24.26 -28.91 -26.57
N HIS A 244 -23.42 -27.93 -26.90
CA HIS A 244 -22.01 -27.89 -26.51
C HIS A 244 -21.79 -27.14 -25.19
N ASP A 245 -22.59 -26.10 -24.98
CA ASP A 245 -22.51 -25.25 -23.80
C ASP A 245 -23.31 -25.84 -22.64
N ARG A 246 -22.98 -25.38 -21.43
CA ARG A 246 -23.58 -25.85 -20.19
C ARG A 246 -24.42 -24.75 -19.59
N PHE A 247 -25.65 -25.09 -19.27
CA PHE A 247 -26.61 -24.14 -18.73
C PHE A 247 -27.23 -24.68 -17.45
N LEU A 248 -27.33 -23.81 -16.46
CA LEU A 248 -28.10 -24.04 -15.26
C LEU A 248 -29.27 -23.07 -15.24
N ILE A 249 -30.48 -23.58 -15.38
CA ILE A 249 -31.70 -22.79 -15.38
C ILE A 249 -32.34 -22.94 -14.01
N ILE A 250 -32.47 -21.82 -13.30
CA ILE A 250 -33.11 -21.72 -11.99
C ILE A 250 -34.40 -20.93 -12.16
N ASP A 251 -35.53 -21.61 -12.03
CA ASP A 251 -36.87 -21.10 -12.32
C ASP A 251 -36.96 -20.55 -13.75
N GLU A 252 -36.84 -19.23 -13.92
CA GLU A 252 -36.86 -18.55 -15.23
C GLU A 252 -35.50 -17.91 -15.60
N THR A 253 -34.54 -17.96 -14.69
CA THR A 253 -33.20 -17.39 -14.86
C THR A 253 -32.25 -18.42 -15.45
N VAL A 254 -31.56 -18.07 -16.54
CA VAL A 254 -30.56 -18.92 -17.18
C VAL A 254 -29.16 -18.49 -16.81
N TYR A 255 -28.34 -19.42 -16.34
CA TYR A 255 -26.92 -19.25 -16.11
C TYR A 255 -26.14 -20.08 -17.12
N HIS A 256 -25.21 -19.45 -17.83
CA HIS A 256 -24.19 -20.13 -18.61
C HIS A 256 -22.97 -20.40 -17.73
N ILE A 257 -22.47 -21.63 -17.77
CA ILE A 257 -21.32 -22.09 -16.97
C ILE A 257 -20.28 -22.67 -17.93
N GLY A 258 -19.09 -22.08 -17.96
CA GLY A 258 -18.01 -22.48 -18.89
C GLY A 258 -17.34 -23.82 -18.58
N ALA A 259 -17.71 -24.48 -17.48
CA ALA A 259 -17.16 -25.77 -17.06
C ALA A 259 -18.28 -26.72 -16.65
N SER A 260 -18.03 -28.04 -16.77
CA SER A 260 -18.97 -29.03 -16.25
C SER A 260 -19.05 -28.91 -14.74
N LEU A 261 -20.24 -29.05 -14.18
CA LEU A 261 -20.47 -28.82 -12.76
C LEU A 261 -19.63 -29.77 -11.89
N LYS A 262 -19.28 -30.96 -12.41
CA LYS A 262 -18.40 -31.93 -11.70
C LYS A 262 -16.95 -31.45 -11.57
N ASP A 263 -16.56 -30.44 -12.35
CA ASP A 263 -15.20 -29.90 -12.44
C ASP A 263 -15.10 -28.44 -11.97
N LEU A 264 -16.12 -27.94 -11.27
CA LEU A 264 -16.14 -26.56 -10.75
C LEU A 264 -14.89 -26.26 -9.93
N GLY A 265 -14.20 -25.18 -10.31
CA GLY A 265 -13.02 -24.64 -9.62
C GLY A 265 -11.74 -25.46 -9.79
N LYS A 266 -11.75 -26.57 -10.55
CA LYS A 266 -10.52 -27.34 -10.85
C LYS A 266 -9.61 -26.61 -11.84
N LYS A 267 -10.20 -25.85 -12.76
CA LYS A 267 -9.53 -25.02 -13.77
C LYS A 267 -10.33 -23.73 -13.94
N TRP A 268 -9.75 -22.77 -14.67
CA TRP A 268 -10.39 -21.49 -14.94
C TRP A 268 -11.70 -21.69 -15.69
N PHE A 269 -12.77 -21.04 -15.22
CA PHE A 269 -14.03 -21.00 -15.95
C PHE A 269 -14.80 -19.71 -15.66
N ALA A 270 -15.53 -19.25 -16.66
CA ALA A 270 -16.44 -18.12 -16.52
C ALA A 270 -17.86 -18.60 -16.26
N PHE A 271 -18.65 -17.80 -15.54
CA PHE A 271 -20.10 -17.95 -15.48
C PHE A 271 -20.77 -16.62 -15.79
N SER A 272 -21.98 -16.68 -16.32
CA SER A 272 -22.78 -15.50 -16.63
C SER A 272 -24.26 -15.80 -16.51
N LYS A 273 -25.01 -14.89 -15.89
CA LYS A 273 -26.47 -14.84 -15.88
C LYS A 273 -26.93 -14.20 -17.18
N ILE A 274 -27.65 -14.96 -17.98
CA ILE A 274 -28.21 -14.51 -19.26
C ILE A 274 -29.56 -13.84 -18.98
N ASN A 275 -29.69 -12.58 -19.41
CA ASN A 275 -30.95 -11.86 -19.37
C ASN A 275 -31.70 -12.05 -20.69
N PHE A 276 -32.60 -13.04 -20.72
CA PHE A 276 -33.47 -13.25 -21.86
C PHE A 276 -34.63 -12.25 -21.90
N ARG A 277 -35.15 -11.96 -23.10
CA ARG A 277 -36.44 -11.28 -23.25
C ARG A 277 -37.55 -12.25 -22.84
N HIS A 278 -38.69 -11.73 -22.38
CA HIS A 278 -39.83 -12.54 -21.92
C HIS A 278 -40.18 -13.64 -22.93
N GLY A 279 -40.26 -14.89 -22.47
CA GLY A 279 -40.63 -16.06 -23.28
C GLY A 279 -39.47 -16.89 -23.86
N GLN A 280 -38.25 -16.35 -23.99
CA GLN A 280 -37.14 -17.10 -24.60
C GLN A 280 -36.62 -18.25 -23.73
N THR A 281 -36.68 -18.14 -22.40
CA THR A 281 -36.35 -19.26 -21.50
C THR A 281 -37.31 -20.44 -21.72
N ASN A 282 -38.61 -20.16 -21.90
CA ASN A 282 -39.60 -21.20 -22.17
C ASN A 282 -39.41 -21.82 -23.55
N GLU A 283 -39.02 -21.03 -24.55
CA GLU A 283 -38.65 -21.53 -25.88
C GLU A 283 -37.42 -22.45 -25.82
N MET A 284 -36.39 -22.05 -25.07
CA MET A 284 -35.20 -22.87 -24.84
C MET A 284 -35.58 -24.20 -24.20
N ILE A 285 -36.39 -24.19 -23.13
CA ILE A 285 -36.87 -25.42 -22.47
C ILE A 285 -37.75 -26.27 -23.39
N ALA A 286 -38.55 -25.66 -24.27
CA ALA A 286 -39.37 -26.37 -25.24
C ALA A 286 -38.51 -27.13 -26.25
N ARG A 287 -37.46 -26.49 -26.79
CA ARG A 287 -36.51 -27.10 -27.74
C ARG A 287 -35.66 -28.23 -27.14
N LEU A 288 -35.59 -28.36 -25.81
CA LEU A 288 -34.95 -29.51 -25.15
C LEU A 288 -35.80 -30.79 -25.20
N LYS A 289 -37.11 -30.67 -25.49
CA LYS A 289 -38.04 -31.79 -25.55
C LYS A 289 -38.19 -32.36 -26.98
N GLU A 290 -37.59 -31.72 -27.98
CA GLU A 290 -37.56 -32.09 -29.41
C GLU A 290 -36.29 -32.84 -29.82
#